data_AF-A0A924FDF6-F1
#
_entry.id   AF-A0A924FDF6-F1
#
_cell.length_a   1.000
_cell.length_b   1.000
_cell.length_c   1.000
_cell.angle_alpha   90.00
_cell.angle_beta   90.00
_cell.angle_gamma   90.00
#
_symmetry.space_group_name_H-M   'P 1'
#
loop_
_entity.id
_entity.type
_entity.pdbx_description
1 polymer ?
#
loop_
_entity_poly.entity_id
_entity_poly.type
_entity_poly.pdbx_seq_one_letter_code
_entity_poly.pdbx_strand_id
1 'polypeptide(L)'
;MSKKVRHVLGISGGKDSAALAIYMKDNYPELDIEYYTTDTGEELQETYDLIDRLETYLGKPIARLGYGKDENNHQLSAFELLYRSKNKYLPSTQSRWCTQYLKLKPFEDFIGTEPVISYVGIRGDEDRDGYIMALPNSWTGFGSI
;
A
#
# COMPACT_ATOMS: atom_id res chain seq x y z
N MET A 1 25.21 -11.44 11.79
CA MET A 1 24.36 -10.26 12.02
C MET A 1 22.91 -10.70 11.85
N SER A 2 22.08 -10.62 12.88
CA SER A 2 20.64 -10.87 12.71
C SER A 2 20.09 -9.75 11.82
N LYS A 3 19.61 -10.09 10.62
CA LYS A 3 18.91 -9.10 9.78
C LYS A 3 17.71 -8.60 10.56
N LYS A 4 17.64 -7.28 10.78
CA LYS A 4 16.49 -6.62 11.40
C LYS A 4 15.32 -6.79 10.44
N VAL A 5 14.20 -7.33 10.92
CA VAL A 5 12.98 -7.50 10.11
C VAL A 5 12.40 -6.13 9.78
N ARG A 6 12.00 -5.91 8.53
CA ARG A 6 11.36 -4.66 8.11
C ARG A 6 9.88 -4.71 8.46
N HIS A 7 9.35 -3.58 8.93
CA HIS A 7 7.94 -3.42 9.30
C HIS A 7 7.32 -2.41 8.36
N VAL A 8 6.26 -2.79 7.64
CA VAL A 8 5.60 -1.93 6.65
C VAL A 8 4.11 -1.82 6.93
N LEU A 9 3.53 -0.64 6.70
CA LEU A 9 2.10 -0.41 6.87
C LEU A 9 1.55 0.37 5.66
N GLY A 10 0.56 -0.22 5.00
CA GLY A 10 -0.10 0.37 3.83
C GLY A 10 -1.23 1.32 4.23
N ILE A 11 -1.16 2.57 3.77
CA ILE A 11 -2.17 3.61 3.94
C ILE A 11 -2.96 3.73 2.64
N SER A 12 -4.19 3.21 2.66
CA SER A 12 -5.09 3.14 1.49
C SER A 12 -6.00 4.36 1.33
N GLY A 13 -5.88 5.38 2.19
CA GLY A 13 -6.82 6.49 2.25
C GLY A 13 -8.12 6.21 3.01
N GLY A 14 -8.27 4.99 3.55
CA GLY A 14 -9.42 4.60 4.37
C GLY A 14 -9.22 4.93 5.85
N LYS A 15 -10.35 5.01 6.59
CA LYS A 15 -10.36 5.24 8.04
C LYS A 15 -9.60 4.17 8.83
N ASP A 16 -9.68 2.91 8.40
CA ASP A 16 -9.17 1.77 9.16
C ASP A 16 -7.63 1.68 9.07
N SER A 17 -7.05 1.91 7.88
CA SER A 17 -5.59 1.96 7.72
C SER A 17 -4.98 3.20 8.39
N ALA A 18 -5.67 4.33 8.37
CA ALA A 18 -5.28 5.53 9.11
C ALA A 18 -5.30 5.30 10.63
N ALA A 19 -6.37 4.71 11.16
CA ALA A 19 -6.49 4.38 12.58
C ALA A 19 -5.39 3.40 13.03
N LEU A 20 -5.09 2.38 12.22
CA LEU A 20 -4.01 1.44 12.51
C LEU A 20 -2.64 2.14 12.53
N ALA A 21 -2.36 3.04 11.58
CA ALA A 21 -1.09 3.78 11.57
C ALA A 21 -0.91 4.64 12.83
N ILE A 22 -1.97 5.34 13.26
CA ILE A 22 -1.98 6.14 14.50
C ILE A 22 -1.77 5.23 15.71
N TYR A 23 -2.53 4.14 15.80
CA TYR A 23 -2.45 3.18 16.89
C TYR A 23 -1.03 2.59 17.04
N MET A 24 -0.42 2.20 15.92
CA MET A 24 0.93 1.62 15.92
C MET A 24 1.98 2.64 16.36
N LYS A 25 1.88 3.89 15.91
CA LYS A 25 2.77 4.98 16.35
C LYS A 25 2.67 5.23 17.87
N ASP A 26 1.46 5.23 18.40
CA ASP A 26 1.22 5.59 19.81
C ASP A 26 1.54 4.44 20.77
N ASN A 27 1.30 3.18 20.38
CA ASN A 27 1.44 2.02 21.25
C ASN A 27 2.73 1.22 21.03
N TYR A 28 3.36 1.32 19.86
CA TYR A 28 4.60 0.62 19.52
C TYR A 28 5.66 1.56 18.93
N PRO A 29 6.02 2.67 19.62
CA PRO A 29 6.97 3.65 19.11
C PRO A 29 8.39 3.11 18.90
N GLU A 30 8.73 1.96 19.51
CA GLU A 30 10.00 1.26 19.31
C GLU A 30 10.11 0.55 17.97
N LEU A 31 8.98 0.28 17.29
CA LEU A 31 8.96 -0.33 15.97
C LEU A 31 9.26 0.73 14.90
N ASP A 32 10.29 0.47 14.10
CA ASP A 32 10.60 1.29 12.95
C ASP A 32 9.72 0.90 11.77
N ILE A 33 8.50 1.45 11.74
CA ILE A 33 7.51 1.19 10.68
C ILE A 33 7.74 2.15 9.51
N GLU A 34 7.82 1.56 8.32
CA GLU A 34 7.82 2.23 7.03
C GLU A 34 6.37 2.33 6.51
N TYR A 35 5.91 3.55 6.26
CA TYR A 35 4.57 3.79 5.73
C TYR A 35 4.61 3.89 4.22
N TYR A 36 3.63 3.29 3.54
CA TYR A 36 3.51 3.41 2.09
C TYR A 36 2.05 3.60 1.67
N THR A 37 1.84 4.21 0.52
CA THR A 37 0.56 4.26 -0.19
C THR A 37 0.80 3.85 -1.63
N THR A 38 -0.22 3.32 -2.31
CA THR A 38 -0.09 3.00 -3.74
C THR A 38 -0.98 3.92 -4.55
N ASP A 39 -0.38 4.96 -5.10
CA ASP A 39 -1.03 6.00 -5.88
C ASP A 39 -1.32 5.49 -7.29
N THR A 40 -2.61 5.47 -7.64
CA THR A 40 -3.09 5.03 -8.96
C THR A 40 -3.12 6.17 -9.97
N GLY A 41 -2.94 7.41 -9.51
CA GLY A 41 -3.11 8.64 -10.28
C GLY A 41 -4.57 9.05 -10.50
N GLU A 42 -5.52 8.32 -9.90
CA GLU A 42 -6.97 8.53 -10.04
C GLU A 42 -7.67 8.61 -8.65
N GLU A 43 -6.91 8.89 -7.59
CA GLU A 43 -7.48 9.03 -6.24
C GLU A 43 -8.17 10.40 -6.09
N LEU A 44 -9.15 10.47 -5.21
CA LEU A 44 -9.82 11.73 -4.88
C LEU A 44 -8.86 12.69 -4.16
N GLN A 45 -9.08 14.00 -4.31
CA GLN A 45 -8.24 15.02 -3.65
C GLN A 45 -8.20 14.82 -2.13
N GLU A 46 -9.32 14.43 -1.54
CA GLU A 46 -9.46 14.13 -0.12
C GLU A 46 -8.51 13.01 0.35
N THR A 47 -8.20 12.04 -0.52
CA THR A 47 -7.25 10.97 -0.23
C THR A 47 -5.83 11.53 -0.12
N TYR A 48 -5.44 12.42 -1.03
CA TYR A 48 -4.12 13.08 -0.98
C TYR A 48 -4.00 13.97 0.26
N ASP A 49 -5.01 14.77 0.55
CA ASP A 49 -5.03 15.64 1.74
C ASP A 49 -4.95 14.82 3.04
N LEU A 50 -5.61 13.65 3.09
CA LEU A 50 -5.53 12.73 4.22
C LEU A 50 -4.11 12.18 4.38
N ILE A 51 -3.47 11.76 3.29
CA ILE A 51 -2.09 11.25 3.30
C ILE A 51 -1.14 12.32 3.83
N ASP A 52 -1.25 13.56 3.37
CA ASP A 52 -0.38 14.67 3.80
C ASP A 52 -0.54 14.99 5.30
N ARG A 53 -1.80 14.97 5.79
CA ARG A 53 -2.09 15.12 7.23
C ARG A 53 -1.52 13.96 8.05
N LEU A 54 -1.64 12.73 7.56
CA LEU A 54 -1.07 11.56 8.23
C LEU A 54 0.45 11.61 8.25
N GLU A 55 1.10 11.98 7.15
CA GLU A 55 2.56 12.14 7.09
C GLU A 55 3.05 13.13 8.16
N THR A 56 2.37 14.27 8.27
CA THR A 56 2.64 15.29 9.30
C THR A 56 2.43 14.74 10.72
N TYR A 57 1.34 14.01 10.96
CA TYR A 57 1.02 13.46 12.27
C TYR A 57 1.97 12.32 12.68
N LEU A 58 2.36 11.48 11.73
CA LEU A 58 3.24 10.35 11.95
C LEU A 58 4.70 10.80 12.14
N GLY A 59 5.06 11.97 11.60
CA GLY A 59 6.42 12.50 11.64
C GLY A 59 7.40 11.67 10.80
N LYS A 60 6.88 10.86 9.88
CA LYS A 60 7.64 10.01 8.95
C LYS A 60 7.05 10.15 7.55
N PRO A 61 7.89 10.15 6.49
CA PRO A 61 7.40 10.20 5.11
C PRO A 61 6.57 8.96 4.79
N ILE A 62 5.53 9.13 3.96
CA ILE A 62 4.75 8.02 3.41
C ILE A 62 5.24 7.76 1.98
N ALA A 63 5.83 6.59 1.74
CA ALA A 63 6.32 6.21 0.42
C ALA A 63 5.16 6.07 -0.57
N ARG A 64 5.16 6.89 -1.64
CA ARG A 64 4.15 6.83 -2.71
C ARG A 64 4.62 5.84 -3.78
N LEU A 65 4.06 4.64 -3.73
CA LEU A 65 4.31 3.56 -4.68
C LEU A 65 3.39 3.71 -5.88
N GLY A 66 3.87 3.40 -7.07
CA GLY A 66 3.05 3.43 -8.27
C GLY A 66 3.90 3.32 -9.51
N TYR A 67 3.25 3.11 -10.65
CA TYR A 67 3.89 3.40 -11.92
C TYR A 67 4.00 4.91 -12.01
N GLY A 68 5.22 5.42 -11.85
CA GLY A 68 5.50 6.84 -12.00
C GLY A 68 4.86 7.36 -13.29
N LYS A 69 4.40 8.62 -13.26
CA LYS A 69 4.19 9.38 -14.50
C LYS A 69 5.43 9.15 -15.33
N ASP A 70 5.27 8.56 -16.52
CA ASP A 70 6.38 8.39 -17.46
C ASP A 70 7.11 9.74 -17.53
N GLU A 71 8.38 9.76 -17.14
CA GLU A 71 9.23 10.94 -17.14
C GLU A 71 9.30 11.59 -18.54
N ASN A 72 8.97 10.83 -19.59
CA ASN A 72 8.86 11.28 -20.97
C ASN A 72 7.42 11.54 -21.44
N ASN A 73 6.40 11.14 -20.67
CA ASN A 73 5.00 11.23 -21.06
C ASN A 73 4.10 11.59 -19.87
N HIS A 74 4.28 12.83 -19.39
CA HIS A 74 3.57 13.47 -18.28
C HIS A 74 2.04 13.55 -18.39
N GLN A 75 1.41 12.93 -19.40
CA GLN A 75 0.00 13.12 -19.71
C GLN A 75 -0.92 12.03 -19.18
N LEU A 76 -0.42 10.85 -18.81
CA LEU A 76 -1.28 9.70 -18.48
C LEU A 76 -1.02 9.14 -17.08
N SER A 77 -2.10 8.83 -16.36
CA SER A 77 -2.05 8.13 -15.08
C SER A 77 -1.62 6.66 -15.24
N ALA A 78 -1.19 6.02 -14.15
CA ALA A 78 -0.89 4.60 -14.13
C ALA A 78 -2.11 3.76 -14.55
N PHE A 79 -3.30 4.19 -14.13
CA PHE A 79 -4.56 3.59 -14.56
C PHE A 79 -4.77 3.73 -16.07
N GLU A 80 -4.59 4.92 -16.64
CA GLU A 80 -4.79 5.16 -18.08
C GLU A 80 -3.84 4.33 -18.95
N LEU A 81 -2.57 4.22 -18.54
CA LEU A 81 -1.59 3.38 -19.24
C LEU A 81 -2.04 1.91 -19.27
N LEU A 82 -2.46 1.38 -18.13
CA LEU A 82 -2.97 0.01 -18.05
C LEU A 82 -4.27 -0.15 -18.83
N TYR A 83 -5.21 0.78 -18.70
CA TYR A 83 -6.48 0.77 -19.42
C TYR A 83 -6.26 0.69 -20.94
N ARG A 84 -5.31 1.47 -21.47
CA ARG A 84 -4.92 1.39 -22.90
C ARG A 84 -4.28 0.04 -23.23
N SER A 85 -3.38 -0.48 -22.40
CA SER A 85 -2.74 -1.79 -22.60
C SER A 85 -3.73 -2.96 -22.60
N LYS A 86 -4.88 -2.79 -21.92
CA LYS A 86 -5.97 -3.78 -21.82
C LYS A 86 -7.07 -3.54 -22.85
N ASN A 87 -6.75 -2.90 -23.98
CA ASN A 87 -7.70 -2.59 -25.05
C ASN A 87 -8.95 -1.83 -24.57
N LYS A 88 -8.78 -0.92 -23.61
CA LYS A 88 -9.86 -0.11 -23.01
C LYS A 88 -10.92 -0.94 -22.29
N TYR A 89 -10.55 -2.10 -21.76
CA TYR A 89 -11.42 -2.93 -20.92
C TYR A 89 -11.28 -2.56 -19.45
N LEU A 90 -12.39 -2.20 -18.79
CA LEU A 90 -12.41 -1.86 -17.37
C LEU A 90 -12.14 -3.09 -16.49
N PRO A 91 -11.56 -2.92 -15.30
CA PRO A 91 -11.38 -4.02 -14.36
C PRO A 91 -12.74 -4.59 -13.95
N SER A 92 -12.75 -5.89 -13.67
CA SER A 92 -13.94 -6.59 -13.17
C SER A 92 -13.54 -7.55 -12.06
N THR A 93 -14.52 -8.15 -11.39
CA THR A 93 -14.27 -9.17 -10.37
C THR A 93 -13.50 -10.37 -10.93
N GLN A 94 -13.70 -10.68 -12.22
CA GLN A 94 -12.99 -11.73 -12.96
C GLN A 94 -11.64 -11.24 -13.50
N SER A 95 -11.52 -9.96 -13.86
CA SER A 95 -10.31 -9.35 -14.40
C SER A 95 -9.77 -8.27 -13.45
N ARG A 96 -9.11 -8.72 -12.38
CA ARG A 96 -8.59 -7.88 -11.28
C ARG A 96 -7.22 -7.26 -11.59
N TRP A 97 -7.03 -6.80 -12.82
CA TRP A 97 -5.75 -6.26 -13.27
C TRP A 97 -5.36 -4.97 -12.51
N CYS A 98 -6.33 -4.16 -12.06
CA CYS A 98 -6.03 -3.02 -11.19
C CYS A 98 -5.37 -3.48 -9.89
N THR A 99 -5.89 -4.49 -9.20
CA THR A 99 -5.28 -4.99 -7.96
C THR A 99 -3.87 -5.53 -8.21
N GLN A 100 -3.69 -6.30 -9.28
CA GLN A 100 -2.40 -6.92 -9.59
C GLN A 100 -1.33 -5.88 -9.92
N TYR A 101 -1.62 -4.98 -10.86
CA TYR A 101 -0.61 -4.06 -11.38
C TYR A 101 -0.56 -2.75 -10.60
N LEU A 102 -1.68 -2.22 -10.11
CA LEU A 102 -1.68 -0.94 -9.42
C LEU A 102 -1.49 -1.05 -7.91
N LYS A 103 -1.55 -2.25 -7.31
CA LYS A 103 -1.42 -2.41 -5.85
C LYS A 103 -0.34 -3.44 -5.48
N LEU A 104 -0.49 -4.69 -5.95
CA LEU A 104 0.42 -5.78 -5.55
C LEU A 104 1.83 -5.62 -6.11
N LYS A 105 1.98 -5.42 -7.43
CA LYS A 105 3.29 -5.32 -8.06
C LYS A 105 4.15 -4.15 -7.54
N PRO A 106 3.64 -2.91 -7.39
CA PRO A 106 4.40 -1.83 -6.79
C PRO A 106 4.82 -2.12 -5.34
N PHE A 107 3.98 -2.84 -4.58
CA PHE A 107 4.31 -3.26 -3.23
C PHE A 107 5.41 -4.33 -3.22
N GLU A 108 5.34 -5.33 -4.09
CA GLU A 108 6.39 -6.34 -4.29
C GLU A 108 7.74 -5.71 -4.65
N ASP A 109 7.73 -4.75 -5.58
CA ASP A 109 8.93 -4.01 -5.99
C ASP A 109 9.51 -3.17 -4.82
N PHE A 110 8.64 -2.63 -3.96
CA PHE A 110 9.04 -1.84 -2.78
C PHE A 110 9.67 -2.68 -1.64
N ILE A 111 9.10 -3.85 -1.34
CA ILE A 111 9.62 -4.73 -0.28
C ILE A 111 10.84 -5.53 -0.74
N GLY A 112 10.94 -5.82 -2.05
CA GLY A 112 11.99 -6.63 -2.62
C GLY A 112 11.93 -8.09 -2.17
N THR A 113 13.10 -8.70 -1.97
CA THR A 113 13.24 -10.13 -1.59
C THR A 113 13.45 -10.36 -0.10
N GLU A 114 13.48 -9.29 0.70
CA GLU A 114 13.78 -9.38 2.13
C GLU A 114 12.54 -9.76 2.95
N PRO A 115 12.72 -10.42 4.11
CA PRO A 115 11.62 -10.66 5.04
C PRO A 115 11.01 -9.36 5.56
N VAL A 116 9.70 -9.20 5.37
CA VAL A 116 8.93 -8.04 5.81
C VAL A 116 7.69 -8.49 6.57
N ILE A 117 7.36 -7.78 7.64
CA ILE A 117 6.06 -7.83 8.32
C ILE A 117 5.19 -6.69 7.79
N SER A 118 4.11 -7.04 7.10
CA SER A 118 3.11 -6.07 6.62
C SER A 118 1.90 -6.04 7.53
N TYR A 119 1.59 -4.85 8.05
CA TYR A 119 0.38 -4.59 8.84
C TYR A 119 -0.77 -4.12 7.92
N VAL A 120 -1.95 -4.70 8.13
CA VAL A 120 -3.15 -4.40 7.33
C VAL A 120 -4.33 -4.18 8.27
N GLY A 121 -5.02 -3.04 8.13
CA GLY A 121 -6.20 -2.71 8.92
C GLY A 121 -7.44 -3.42 8.42
N ILE A 122 -7.60 -4.70 8.79
CA ILE A 122 -8.83 -5.47 8.60
C ILE A 122 -9.56 -5.46 9.96
N ARG A 123 -10.86 -5.15 9.94
CA ARG A 123 -11.65 -5.11 11.18
C ARG A 123 -11.98 -6.54 11.62
N GLY A 124 -12.03 -6.76 12.94
CA GLY A 124 -12.33 -8.09 13.48
C GLY A 124 -13.72 -8.66 13.10
N ASP A 125 -14.65 -7.83 12.64
CA ASP A 125 -15.99 -8.23 12.15
C ASP A 125 -16.04 -8.46 10.63
N GLU A 126 -14.93 -8.32 9.91
CA GLU A 126 -14.86 -8.61 8.47
C GLU A 126 -14.42 -10.06 8.23
N ASP A 127 -15.24 -10.84 7.51
CA ASP A 127 -14.89 -12.18 7.04
C ASP A 127 -13.94 -12.09 5.83
N ARG A 128 -12.70 -11.68 6.10
CA ARG A 128 -11.65 -11.50 5.09
C ARG A 128 -10.28 -11.87 5.62
N ASP A 129 -9.61 -12.74 4.87
CA ASP A 129 -8.18 -12.95 5.01
C ASP A 129 -7.41 -11.86 4.26
N GLY A 130 -6.31 -11.39 4.85
CA GLY A 130 -5.39 -10.51 4.15
C GLY A 130 -4.52 -11.29 3.15
N TYR A 131 -3.91 -10.55 2.21
CA TYR A 131 -3.11 -11.15 1.14
C TYR A 131 -1.85 -11.85 1.69
N ILE A 132 -1.72 -13.14 1.41
CA ILE A 132 -0.52 -13.93 1.73
C ILE A 132 0.35 -14.02 0.48
N MET A 133 1.56 -13.47 0.56
CA MET A 133 2.55 -13.57 -0.52
C MET A 133 3.18 -14.96 -0.55
N ALA A 134 3.41 -15.48 -1.76
CA ALA A 134 4.05 -16.78 -1.98
C ALA A 134 5.60 -16.72 -1.91
N LEU A 135 6.18 -15.63 -1.41
CA LEU A 135 7.63 -15.53 -1.28
C LEU A 135 8.09 -16.38 -0.08
N PRO A 136 9.15 -17.19 -0.22
CA PRO A 136 9.56 -18.17 0.79
C PRO A 136 9.96 -17.56 2.15
N ASN A 137 10.09 -16.23 2.25
CA ASN A 137 10.59 -15.53 3.42
C ASN A 137 9.75 -14.31 3.86
N SER A 138 8.56 -14.07 3.29
CA SER A 138 7.67 -12.96 3.72
C SER A 138 6.66 -13.46 4.76
N TRP A 139 6.61 -12.82 5.93
CA TRP A 139 5.58 -13.11 6.95
C TRP A 139 4.58 -11.96 7.00
N THR A 140 3.39 -12.14 6.42
CA THR A 140 2.31 -11.16 6.58
C THR A 140 1.69 -11.32 7.97
N GLY A 141 1.86 -10.31 8.84
CA GLY A 141 1.29 -10.30 10.18
C GLY A 141 0.00 -9.49 10.22
N PHE A 142 -1.13 -10.14 10.48
CA PHE A 142 -2.42 -9.46 10.57
C PHE A 142 -2.56 -8.75 11.92
N GLY A 143 -2.76 -7.43 11.89
CA GLY A 143 -3.18 -6.65 13.05
C GLY A 143 -4.68 -6.39 12.94
N SER A 144 -5.49 -7.17 13.66
CA SER A 144 -6.91 -6.83 13.81
C SER A 144 -7.05 -5.68 14.81
N ILE A 145 -7.77 -4.63 14.41
CA ILE A 145 -8.33 -3.62 15.32
C ILE A 145 -9.80 -3.93 15.56
#